data_AF-A0A7C1VPM7-F1
#
_entry.id   AF-A0A7C1VPM7-F1
#
_cell.length_a   1.000
_cell.length_b   1.000
_cell.length_c   1.000
_cell.angle_alpha   90.00
_cell.angle_beta   90.00
_cell.angle_gamma   90.00
#
_symmetry.space_group_name_H-M   'P 1'
#
loop_
_entity.id
_entity.type
_entity.pdbx_description
1 polymer ?
#
loop_
_entity_poly.entity_id
_entity_poly.type
_entity_poly.pdbx_seq_one_letter_code
_entity_poly.pdbx_strand_id
1 'polypeptide(L)'
;MINKIKKELEAGKSISEISRELGIDRKTVRKYRDMTHEDIAKKMNQNKKRSKKVDKFKDYINKRIKEYEAEGKINCESLFHELKELGYEGSARTLRRYVSRFRKDKGKRRIYKPFETPPGHQAMVDIGEKRRVEIGGRPVCR
;
A
#
# COMPACT_ATOMS: atom_id res chain seq x y z
N MET A 1 2.10 -24.13 2.79
CA MET A 1 1.16 -25.11 2.18
C MET A 1 1.92 -26.21 1.44
N ILE A 2 2.69 -25.90 0.39
CA ILE A 2 3.43 -26.90 -0.40
C ILE A 2 4.43 -27.72 0.44
N ASN A 3 5.21 -27.06 1.32
CA ASN A 3 6.16 -27.77 2.21
C ASN A 3 5.47 -28.72 3.21
N LYS A 4 4.23 -28.42 3.63
CA LYS A 4 3.45 -29.33 4.47
C LYS A 4 3.06 -30.58 3.68
N ILE A 5 2.60 -30.44 2.43
CA ILE A 5 2.28 -31.58 1.57
C ILE A 5 3.51 -32.49 1.38
N LYS A 6 4.69 -31.92 1.12
CA LYS A 6 5.94 -32.70 0.96
C LYS A 6 6.32 -33.44 2.24
N LYS A 7 6.22 -32.78 3.41
CA LYS A 7 6.50 -33.39 4.71
C LYS A 7 5.57 -34.57 5.02
N GLU A 8 4.27 -34.44 4.78
CA GLU A 8 3.31 -35.53 5.02
C GLU A 8 3.49 -36.70 4.03
N LEU A 9 3.93 -36.42 2.79
CA LEU A 9 4.28 -37.45 1.82
C LEU A 9 5.56 -38.20 2.22
N GLU A 10 6.57 -37.50 2.74
CA GLU A 10 7.80 -38.11 3.29
C GLU A 10 7.50 -38.95 4.54
N ALA A 11 6.49 -38.56 5.33
CA ALA A 11 5.98 -39.35 6.45
C ALA A 11 5.17 -40.59 6.02
N GLY A 12 5.01 -40.85 4.72
CA GLY A 12 4.37 -42.05 4.18
C GLY A 12 2.84 -42.00 4.11
N LYS A 13 2.21 -40.85 4.37
CA LYS A 13 0.74 -40.73 4.35
C LYS A 13 0.18 -40.83 2.93
N SER A 14 -1.03 -41.39 2.82
CA SER A 14 -1.73 -41.51 1.54
C SER A 14 -2.25 -40.16 1.04
N ILE A 15 -2.39 -40.02 -0.29
CA ILE A 15 -2.93 -38.80 -0.92
C ILE A 15 -4.33 -38.44 -0.36
N SER A 16 -5.16 -39.45 -0.07
CA SER A 16 -6.50 -39.27 0.48
C SER A 16 -6.49 -38.73 1.91
N GLU A 17 -5.51 -39.14 2.71
CA GLU A 17 -5.34 -38.71 4.09
C GLU A 17 -4.84 -37.26 4.16
N ILE A 18 -3.81 -36.93 3.39
CA ILE A 18 -3.28 -35.57 3.27
C ILE A 18 -4.36 -34.59 2.79
N SER A 19 -5.21 -35.02 1.86
CA SER A 19 -6.33 -34.22 1.36
C SER A 19 -7.36 -33.90 2.44
N ARG A 20 -7.69 -34.86 3.30
CA ARG A 20 -8.64 -34.69 4.42
C ARG A 20 -8.06 -33.82 5.52
N GLU A 21 -6.79 -34.03 5.88
CA GLU A 21 -6.12 -33.32 6.97
C GLU A 21 -5.84 -31.85 6.62
N LEU A 22 -5.40 -31.57 5.39
CA LEU A 22 -5.07 -30.21 4.95
C LEU A 22 -6.24 -29.48 4.27
N GLY A 23 -7.35 -30.17 3.98
CA GLY A 23 -8.49 -29.61 3.24
C GLY A 23 -8.15 -29.23 1.79
N ILE A 24 -7.22 -29.96 1.17
CA ILE A 24 -6.70 -29.67 -0.18
C ILE A 24 -7.21 -30.72 -1.17
N ASP A 25 -7.57 -30.30 -2.38
CA ASP A 25 -8.00 -31.22 -3.44
C ASP A 25 -6.92 -32.27 -3.78
N ARG A 26 -7.35 -33.53 -3.96
CA ARG A 26 -6.46 -34.66 -4.24
C ARG A 26 -5.60 -34.47 -5.49
N LYS A 27 -6.09 -33.75 -6.51
CA LYS A 27 -5.31 -33.42 -7.72
C LYS A 27 -4.16 -32.46 -7.39
N THR A 28 -4.35 -31.55 -6.45
CA THR A 28 -3.31 -30.63 -5.98
C THR A 28 -2.23 -31.37 -5.20
N VAL A 29 -2.62 -32.30 -4.32
CA VAL A 29 -1.67 -33.17 -3.59
C VAL A 29 -0.88 -34.04 -4.57
N ARG A 30 -1.54 -34.69 -5.54
CA ARG A 30 -0.89 -35.51 -6.58
C ARG A 30 0.08 -34.67 -7.44
N LYS A 31 -0.35 -33.48 -7.86
CA LYS A 31 0.49 -32.52 -8.60
C LYS A 31 1.77 -32.17 -7.86
N TYR A 32 1.72 -31.96 -6.54
CA TYR A 32 2.92 -31.63 -5.75
C TYR A 32 3.75 -32.86 -5.35
N ARG A 33 3.15 -34.06 -5.33
CA ARG A 33 3.90 -35.33 -5.21
C ARG A 33 4.82 -35.52 -6.41
N ASP A 34 4.27 -35.39 -7.62
CA ASP A 34 4.95 -35.67 -8.88
C ASP A 34 5.91 -34.54 -9.33
N MET A 35 5.85 -33.38 -8.68
CA MET A 35 6.69 -32.22 -8.99
C MET A 35 7.94 -32.20 -8.11
N THR A 36 9.12 -31.96 -8.70
CA THR A 36 10.38 -31.86 -7.95
C THR A 36 10.44 -30.55 -7.14
N HIS A 37 11.33 -30.51 -6.13
CA HIS A 37 11.58 -29.30 -5.35
C HIS A 37 12.07 -28.13 -6.24
N GLU A 38 12.87 -28.45 -7.26
CA GLU A 38 13.38 -27.49 -8.24
C GLU A 38 12.25 -26.89 -9.11
N ASP A 39 11.32 -27.72 -9.58
CA ASP A 39 10.17 -27.26 -10.36
C ASP A 39 9.24 -26.35 -9.54
N ILE A 40 9.03 -26.69 -8.27
CA ILE A 40 8.25 -25.86 -7.33
C ILE A 40 8.94 -24.51 -7.14
N ALA A 41 10.26 -24.50 -6.89
CA ALA A 41 11.04 -23.28 -6.72
C ALA A 41 11.02 -22.42 -8.00
N LYS A 42 11.17 -23.05 -9.17
CA LYS A 42 11.11 -22.38 -10.48
C LYS A 42 9.76 -21.73 -10.71
N LYS A 43 8.65 -22.41 -10.41
CA LYS A 43 7.28 -21.84 -10.51
C LYS A 43 7.06 -20.67 -9.55
N MET A 44 7.53 -20.79 -8.30
CA MET A 44 7.44 -19.68 -7.35
C MET A 44 8.24 -18.46 -7.82
N ASN A 45 9.43 -18.68 -8.38
CA ASN A 45 10.28 -17.62 -8.90
C ASN A 45 9.73 -16.98 -10.18
N GLN A 46 9.13 -17.77 -11.07
CA GLN A 46 8.43 -17.25 -12.26
C GLN A 46 7.27 -16.33 -11.87
N ASN A 47 6.47 -16.70 -10.87
CA ASN A 47 5.38 -15.83 -10.38
C ASN A 47 5.89 -14.53 -9.76
N LYS A 48 7.07 -14.53 -9.13
CA LYS A 48 7.72 -13.32 -8.62
C LYS A 48 8.26 -12.41 -9.74
N LYS A 49 8.62 -12.97 -10.89
CA LYS A 49 9.20 -12.25 -12.03
C LYS A 49 8.20 -11.47 -12.88
N ARG A 50 6.92 -11.38 -12.51
CA ARG A 50 5.96 -10.56 -13.26
C ARG A 50 6.38 -9.10 -13.19
N SER A 51 7.04 -8.63 -14.25
CA SER A 51 7.52 -7.26 -14.37
C SER A 51 6.32 -6.33 -14.32
N LYS A 52 6.35 -5.40 -13.37
CA LYS A 52 5.34 -4.34 -13.29
C LYS A 52 5.69 -3.29 -14.32
N LYS A 53 4.68 -2.63 -14.91
CA LYS A 53 4.89 -1.51 -15.84
C LYS A 53 5.74 -0.39 -15.23
N VAL A 54 5.68 -0.21 -13.90
CA VAL A 54 6.52 0.74 -13.13
C VAL A 54 7.99 0.35 -13.11
N ASP A 55 8.32 -0.94 -13.28
CA ASP A 55 9.70 -1.43 -13.15
C ASP A 55 10.64 -0.82 -14.18
N LYS A 56 10.14 -0.48 -15.37
CA LYS A 56 10.89 0.19 -16.44
C LYS A 56 11.31 1.63 -16.11
N PHE A 57 10.58 2.29 -15.21
CA PHE A 57 10.76 3.71 -14.90
C PHE A 57 11.32 3.93 -13.49
N LYS A 58 11.76 2.87 -12.80
CA LYS A 58 12.23 2.94 -11.42
C LYS A 58 13.39 3.91 -11.22
N ASP A 59 14.35 3.90 -12.14
CA ASP A 59 15.56 4.72 -12.00
C ASP A 59 15.21 6.21 -12.08
N TYR A 60 14.35 6.58 -13.04
CA TYR A 60 13.81 7.93 -13.15
C TYR A 60 13.02 8.33 -11.90
N ILE A 61 12.11 7.46 -11.44
CA ILE A 61 11.31 7.71 -10.24
C ILE A 61 12.20 7.91 -9.01
N ASN A 62 13.23 7.07 -8.83
CA ASN A 62 14.13 7.15 -7.69
C ASN A 62 14.97 8.44 -7.71
N LYS A 63 15.42 8.87 -8.89
CA LYS A 63 16.10 10.16 -9.04
C LYS A 63 15.19 11.32 -8.64
N ARG A 64 13.97 11.35 -9.18
CA ARG A 64 13.00 12.41 -8.87
C ARG A 64 12.56 12.41 -7.40
N ILE A 65 12.41 11.24 -6.78
CA ILE A 65 12.11 11.12 -5.35
C ILE A 65 13.22 11.76 -4.50
N LYS A 66 14.51 11.57 -4.84
CA LYS A 66 15.63 12.19 -4.12
C LYS A 66 15.61 13.71 -4.24
N GLU A 67 15.32 14.23 -5.43
CA GLU A 67 15.16 15.68 -5.66
C GLU A 67 13.99 16.24 -4.81
N TYR A 68 12.83 15.59 -4.85
CA TYR A 68 11.67 15.97 -4.04
C TYR A 68 11.85 15.80 -2.53
N GLU A 69 12.71 14.87 -2.08
CA GLU A 69 13.04 14.72 -0.66
C GLU A 69 13.85 15.93 -0.16
N ALA A 70 14.75 16.47 -1.00
CA ALA A 70 15.49 17.71 -0.70
C ALA A 70 14.55 18.92 -0.61
N GLU A 71 13.52 19.00 -1.47
CA GLU A 71 12.48 20.03 -1.44
C GLU A 71 11.42 19.82 -0.34
N GLY A 72 11.49 18.69 0.38
CA GLY A 72 10.64 18.39 1.54
C GLY A 72 9.23 17.89 1.22
N LYS A 73 8.83 17.81 -0.06
CA LYS A 73 7.51 17.33 -0.52
C LYS A 73 7.60 16.52 -1.81
N ILE A 74 7.06 15.31 -1.79
CA ILE A 74 6.93 14.45 -2.98
C ILE A 74 5.55 14.65 -3.62
N ASN A 75 5.51 15.25 -4.82
CA ASN A 75 4.30 15.37 -5.63
C ASN A 75 4.18 14.18 -6.61
N CYS A 76 3.28 13.25 -6.30
CA CYS A 76 3.06 12.07 -7.15
C CYS A 76 2.26 12.36 -8.42
N GLU A 77 1.53 13.48 -8.49
CA GLU A 77 0.76 13.84 -9.69
C GLU A 77 1.67 14.42 -10.76
N SER A 78 2.52 15.38 -10.40
CA SER A 78 3.55 15.90 -11.31
C SER A 78 4.44 14.78 -11.85
N LEU A 79 4.90 13.88 -10.97
CA LEU A 79 5.67 12.70 -11.38
C LEU A 79 4.89 11.77 -12.32
N PHE A 80 3.57 11.65 -12.15
CA PHE A 80 2.74 10.84 -13.04
C PHE A 80 2.62 11.46 -14.44
N HIS A 81 2.50 12.79 -14.53
CA HIS A 81 2.47 13.51 -15.81
C HIS A 81 3.82 13.41 -16.53
N GLU A 82 4.93 13.64 -15.83
CA GLU A 82 6.29 13.45 -16.37
C GLU A 82 6.48 12.01 -16.92
N LEU A 83 6.04 11.01 -16.15
CA LEU A 83 6.12 9.62 -16.60
C LEU A 83 5.21 9.32 -17.80
N LYS A 84 4.04 9.96 -17.89
CA LYS A 84 3.13 9.80 -19.02
C LYS A 84 3.75 10.28 -20.31
N GLU A 85 4.46 11.41 -20.28
CA GLU A 85 5.22 11.93 -21.42
C GLU A 85 6.37 10.99 -21.81
N LEU A 86 7.01 10.34 -20.83
CA LEU A 86 8.03 9.30 -21.06
C LEU A 86 7.46 7.94 -21.52
N GLY A 87 6.15 7.83 -21.77
CA GLY A 87 5.51 6.61 -22.27
C GLY A 87 5.02 5.64 -21.20
N TYR A 88 4.75 6.11 -19.98
CA TYR A 88 4.22 5.26 -18.91
C TYR A 88 2.75 4.86 -19.13
N GLU A 89 2.53 3.58 -19.39
CA GLU A 89 1.19 2.99 -19.58
C GLU A 89 0.51 2.52 -18.28
N GLY A 90 1.17 2.63 -17.13
CA GLY A 90 0.60 2.17 -15.86
C GLY A 90 -0.38 3.19 -15.25
N SER A 91 -1.04 2.79 -14.16
CA SER A 91 -1.95 3.66 -13.42
C SER A 91 -1.22 4.53 -12.40
N ALA A 92 -1.79 5.72 -12.12
CA ALA A 92 -1.32 6.62 -11.06
C ALA A 92 -1.33 5.92 -9.69
N ARG A 93 -2.29 5.04 -9.44
CA ARG A 93 -2.36 4.22 -8.21
C ARG A 93 -1.12 3.34 -8.04
N THR A 94 -0.63 2.73 -9.13
CA THR A 94 0.55 1.85 -9.07
C THR A 94 1.81 2.66 -8.77
N LEU A 95 1.94 3.84 -9.37
CA LEU A 95 3.02 4.79 -9.07
C LEU A 95 2.97 5.23 -7.60
N ARG A 96 1.81 5.69 -7.11
CA ARG A 96 1.64 6.11 -5.71
C ARG A 96 2.03 5.01 -4.73
N ARG A 97 1.67 3.76 -5.00
CA ARG A 97 2.06 2.59 -4.16
C ARG A 97 3.56 2.30 -4.21
N TYR A 98 4.23 2.61 -5.32
CA TYR A 98 5.69 2.49 -5.40
C TYR A 98 6.36 3.61 -4.60
N VAL A 99 5.96 4.86 -4.83
CA VAL A 99 6.47 6.06 -4.13
C VAL A 99 6.22 6.00 -2.62
N SER A 100 5.08 5.45 -2.17
CA SER A 100 4.77 5.34 -0.75
C SER A 100 5.77 4.51 0.06
N ARG A 101 6.52 3.61 -0.59
CA ARG A 101 7.58 2.81 0.07
C ARG A 101 8.80 3.65 0.45
N PHE A 102 9.00 4.78 -0.23
CA PHE A 102 10.12 5.68 0.00
C PHE A 102 9.77 6.84 0.93
N ARG A 103 8.47 7.05 1.18
CA ARG A 103 8.03 7.96 2.23
C ARG A 103 8.44 7.34 3.56
N LYS A 104 9.57 7.80 4.13
CA LYS A 104 9.84 7.64 5.56
C LYS A 104 8.60 8.14 6.27
N ASP A 105 8.08 7.34 7.19
CA ASP A 105 6.94 7.70 8.03
C ASP A 105 7.26 9.05 8.66
N LYS A 106 6.82 10.14 8.03
CA LYS A 106 6.63 11.42 8.69
C LYS A 106 5.33 11.25 9.44
N GLY A 107 5.33 10.30 10.39
CA GLY A 107 4.57 10.41 11.61
C GLY A 107 5.03 11.70 12.25
N LYS A 108 4.55 12.83 11.73
CA LYS A 108 4.34 14.03 12.49
C LYS A 108 3.33 13.57 13.53
N ARG A 109 3.82 12.91 14.58
CA ARG A 109 3.14 12.92 15.87
C ARG A 109 2.90 14.40 16.07
N ARG A 110 1.63 14.79 16.02
CA ARG A 110 1.24 16.14 16.39
C ARG A 110 1.92 16.35 17.74
N ILE A 111 2.94 17.20 17.78
CA ILE A 111 3.66 17.49 19.01
C ILE A 111 2.62 18.28 19.81
N TYR A 112 1.85 17.58 20.64
CA TYR A 112 0.92 18.21 21.55
C TYR A 112 1.77 18.84 22.65
N LYS A 113 2.07 20.12 22.47
CA LYS A 113 2.61 20.98 23.52
C LYS A 113 1.44 21.84 24.01
N PRO A 114 0.75 21.46 25.10
CA PRO A 114 -0.21 22.33 25.74
C PRO A 114 0.53 23.59 26.22
N PHE A 115 -0.02 24.74 25.91
CA PHE A 115 0.45 26.04 26.39
C PHE A 115 -0.59 26.54 27.38
N GLU A 116 -0.28 26.48 28.66
CA GLU A 116 -1.17 26.96 29.73
C GLU A 116 -0.90 28.44 29.97
N THR A 117 -1.95 29.26 29.91
CA THR A 117 -1.90 30.68 30.27
C THR A 117 -2.77 30.94 31.50
N PRO A 118 -2.36 31.85 32.41
CA PRO A 118 -3.23 32.26 33.50
C PRO A 118 -4.54 32.85 32.97
N PRO A 119 -5.63 32.75 33.74
CA PRO A 119 -6.91 33.36 33.37
C PRO A 119 -6.74 34.83 32.95
N GLY A 120 -7.40 35.23 31.85
CA GLY A 120 -7.37 36.61 31.33
C GLY A 120 -6.19 36.98 30.42
N HIS A 121 -5.18 36.13 30.25
CA HIS A 121 -4.05 36.41 29.35
C HIS A 121 -4.27 35.94 27.91
N GLN A 122 -5.18 34.98 27.69
CA GLN A 122 -5.55 34.50 26.36
C GLN A 122 -7.04 34.13 26.34
N ALA A 123 -7.71 34.43 25.24
CA ALA A 123 -9.07 33.97 24.96
C ALA A 123 -9.05 33.12 23.69
N MET A 124 -9.68 31.94 23.74
CA MET A 124 -9.95 31.16 22.54
C MET A 124 -11.24 31.67 21.89
N VAL A 125 -11.14 32.10 20.64
CA VAL A 125 -12.30 32.43 19.81
C VAL A 125 -12.57 31.24 18.90
N ASP A 126 -13.71 30.58 19.08
CA ASP A 126 -14.20 29.59 18.13
C ASP A 126 -15.15 30.28 17.14
N ILE A 127 -14.84 30.17 15.86
CA ILE A 127 -15.65 30.80 14.81
C ILE A 127 -16.71 29.78 14.39
N GLY A 128 -17.94 30.00 14.88
CA GLY A 128 -19.10 29.24 14.45
C GLY A 128 -19.82 29.92 13.28
N GLU A 129 -20.12 29.17 12.22
CA GLU A 129 -21.06 29.61 11.18
C GLU A 129 -22.46 29.04 11.48
N LYS A 130 -23.46 29.92 11.57
CA LYS A 130 -24.87 29.51 11.61
C LYS A 130 -25.56 29.97 10.33
N ARG A 131 -26.02 29.02 9.52
CA ARG A 131 -26.81 29.29 8.31
C ARG A 131 -28.29 29.34 8.63
N ARG A 132 -29.07 30.01 7.77
CA ARG A 132 -30.53 30.20 7.91
C ARG A 132 -30.89 30.87 9.25
N VAL A 133 -30.26 32.01 9.51
CA VAL A 133 -30.63 32.84 10.66
C VAL A 133 -31.80 33.73 10.26
N GLU A 134 -32.83 33.72 11.08
CA GLU A 134 -33.93 34.67 10.99
C GLU A 134 -33.72 35.75 12.05
N ILE A 135 -33.74 37.02 11.63
CA ILE A 135 -33.73 38.16 12.55
C ILE A 135 -35.04 38.92 12.31
N GLY A 136 -35.84 39.09 13.37
CA GLY A 136 -37.15 39.74 13.26
C GLY A 136 -38.13 39.02 12.34
N GLY A 137 -38.05 37.69 12.25
CA GLY A 137 -38.93 36.87 11.39
C GLY A 137 -38.61 36.96 9.89
N ARG A 138 -37.46 37.55 9.51
CA ARG A 138 -36.99 37.58 8.12
C ARG A 138 -35.67 36.81 8.00
N PRO A 139 -35.52 35.94 6.99
CA PRO A 139 -34.27 35.25 6.74
C PRO A 139 -33.20 36.24 6.28
N VAL A 140 -32.05 36.25 6.95
CA VAL A 140 -31.00 37.26 6.73
C VAL A 140 -29.85 36.72 5.87
N CYS A 141 -29.72 35.39 5.76
CA CYS A 141 -28.83 34.72 4.83
C CYS A 141 -29.55 33.53 4.18
N ARG A 142 -29.37 33.33 2.88
CA ARG A 142 -29.73 32.09 2.17
C ARG A 142 -28.70 31.00 2.45
#